data_AF-A0A3C1PKW3-F1
#
_entry.id   AF-A0A3C1PKW3-F1
#
_cell.length_a   1.000
_cell.length_b   1.000
_cell.length_c   1.000
_cell.angle_alpha   90.00
_cell.angle_beta   90.00
_cell.angle_gamma   90.00
#
_symmetry.space_group_name_H-M   'P 1'
#
loop_
_entity.id
_entity.type
_entity.pdbx_description
1 polymer ?
#
loop_
_entity_poly.entity_id
_entity_poly.type
_entity_poly.pdbx_seq_one_letter_code
_entity_poly.pdbx_strand_id
1 'polypeptide(L)'
;MQRSFYESVTFPYPLQPVRVEIASRNENNEFIVKFTYDVDPKNYFISKEKLIGYESWKVLDNGATDNKLDIVFLAEGYTAAEIPKFRTDAMRFADYLKKCSPFKENINKFNVWAVASISA
;
A
#
# COMPACT_ATOMS: atom_id res chain seq x y z
N MET A 1 23.94 -13.23 14.75
CA MET A 1 23.99 -12.88 13.32
C MET A 1 23.16 -11.63 13.13
N GLN A 2 23.73 -10.52 12.66
CA GLN A 2 22.99 -9.28 12.42
C GLN A 2 22.46 -9.30 10.99
N ARG A 3 21.18 -8.95 10.79
CA ARG A 3 20.52 -8.86 9.48
C ARG A 3 19.86 -7.49 9.36
N SER A 4 19.72 -7.01 8.13
CA SER A 4 19.04 -5.77 7.80
C SER A 4 17.95 -6.07 6.78
N PHE A 5 16.82 -5.36 6.87
CA PHE A 5 15.66 -5.51 5.99
C PHE A 5 15.23 -4.13 5.47
N TYR A 6 14.62 -4.11 4.29
CA TYR A 6 14.03 -2.89 3.74
C TYR A 6 12.64 -2.66 4.32
N GLU A 7 12.36 -1.43 4.73
CA GLU A 7 11.05 -1.01 5.23
C GLU A 7 10.64 0.31 4.56
N SER A 8 9.33 0.45 4.33
CA SER A 8 8.74 1.68 3.80
C SER A 8 7.53 2.04 4.63
N VAL A 9 7.41 3.33 4.98
CA VAL A 9 6.29 3.88 5.73
C VAL A 9 5.70 5.03 4.91
N THR A 10 4.38 4.99 4.74
CA THR A 10 3.63 6.08 4.10
C THR A 10 2.85 6.85 5.16
N PHE A 11 2.93 8.17 5.12
CA PHE A 11 2.20 9.06 6.03
C PHE A 11 1.82 10.36 5.29
N PRO A 12 0.82 11.12 5.80
CA PRO A 12 0.43 12.38 5.18
C PRO A 12 1.60 13.35 5.06
N TYR A 13 1.72 14.00 3.90
CA TYR A 13 2.82 14.94 3.65
C TYR A 13 2.75 16.13 4.62
N PRO A 14 3.80 16.42 5.41
CA PRO A 14 3.76 17.45 6.43
C PRO A 14 3.88 18.86 5.81
N LEU A 15 3.17 19.83 6.38
CA LEU A 15 3.25 21.23 5.94
C LEU A 15 4.31 22.06 6.69
N GLN A 16 4.82 21.54 7.80
CA GLN A 16 5.85 22.14 8.65
C GLN A 16 6.92 21.08 8.97
N PRO A 17 8.13 21.46 9.43
CA PRO A 17 9.11 20.49 9.89
C PRO A 17 8.54 19.58 10.98
N VAL A 18 8.77 18.28 10.86
CA VAL A 18 8.30 17.25 11.81
C VAL A 18 9.41 16.28 12.17
N ARG A 19 9.30 15.65 13.33
CA ARG A 19 10.10 14.50 13.72
C ARG A 19 9.27 13.22 13.57
N VAL A 20 9.76 12.28 12.78
CA VAL A 20 9.16 10.96 12.62
C VAL A 20 9.89 9.99 13.54
N GLU A 21 9.14 9.32 14.43
CA GLU A 21 9.65 8.28 15.30
C GLU A 21 8.95 6.96 14.99
N ILE A 22 9.74 5.92 14.68
CA ILE A 22 9.24 4.55 14.54
C ILE A 22 9.63 3.81 15.82
N ALA A 23 8.63 3.40 16.58
CA ALA A 23 8.80 2.66 17.81
C ALA A 23 8.22 1.24 17.68
N SER A 24 8.87 0.27 18.31
CA SER A 24 8.32 -1.07 18.48
C SER A 24 7.98 -1.30 19.95
N ARG A 25 7.06 -2.22 20.23
CA ARG A 25 6.76 -2.62 21.60
C ARG A 25 7.73 -3.69 22.08
N ASN A 26 8.19 -3.60 23.32
CA ASN A 26 8.94 -4.69 23.98
C ASN A 26 7.98 -5.72 24.60
N GLU A 27 8.54 -6.73 25.28
CA GLU A 27 7.77 -7.79 25.96
C GLU A 27 6.85 -7.27 27.06
N ASN A 28 7.20 -6.13 27.68
CA ASN A 28 6.38 -5.43 28.67
C ASN A 28 5.34 -4.51 28.03
N ASN A 29 5.17 -4.57 26.70
CA ASN A 29 4.25 -3.75 25.93
C ASN A 29 4.61 -2.25 25.91
N GLU A 30 5.84 -1.88 26.26
CA GLU A 30 6.34 -0.51 26.30
C GLU A 30 6.90 -0.11 24.93
N PHE A 31 6.64 1.14 24.50
CA PHE A 31 7.18 1.66 23.25
C PHE A 31 8.67 2.00 23.39
N ILE A 32 9.49 1.40 22.54
CA ILE A 32 10.91 1.67 22.42
C ILE A 32 11.17 2.24 21.03
N VAL A 33 11.63 3.49 20.96
CA VAL A 33 12.01 4.14 19.70
C VAL A 33 13.16 3.36 19.05
N LYS A 34 12.96 2.96 17.80
CA LYS A 34 13.94 2.22 16.99
C LYS A 34 14.59 3.09 15.92
N PHE A 35 13.88 4.13 15.49
CA PHE A 35 14.33 5.02 14.44
C PHE A 35 13.73 6.41 14.63
N THR A 36 14.53 7.44 14.40
CA THR A 36 14.12 8.84 14.42
C THR A 36 14.64 9.52 13.17
N TYR A 37 13.79 10.32 12.51
CA TYR A 37 14.15 11.08 11.32
C TYR A 37 13.45 12.43 11.30
N ASP A 38 14.23 13.51 11.19
CA ASP A 38 13.72 14.87 11.09
C ASP A 38 13.42 15.18 9.61
N VAL A 39 12.16 15.50 9.32
CA VAL A 39 11.66 15.81 7.98
C VAL A 39 11.43 17.32 7.89
N ASP A 40 12.23 18.00 7.08
CA ASP A 40 11.91 19.35 6.59
C ASP A 40 11.19 19.22 5.24
N PRO A 41 9.89 19.60 5.12
CA PRO A 41 9.14 19.48 3.87
C PRO A 41 9.72 20.33 2.73
N LYS A 42 10.58 21.32 3.02
CA LYS A 42 11.27 22.12 2.00
C LYS A 42 12.59 21.51 1.54
N ASN A 43 13.00 20.39 2.12
CA ASN A 43 14.27 19.74 1.79
C ASN A 43 14.29 19.30 0.33
N TYR A 44 15.30 19.76 -0.42
CA TYR A 44 15.49 19.46 -1.83
C TYR A 44 15.73 17.96 -2.12
N PHE A 45 16.23 17.20 -1.13
CA PHE A 45 16.46 15.75 -1.27
C PHE A 45 15.17 14.91 -1.19
N ILE A 46 14.01 15.50 -0.86
CA ILE A 46 12.73 14.80 -0.98
C ILE A 46 12.43 14.63 -2.47
N SER A 47 12.51 13.38 -2.96
CA SER A 47 12.21 13.09 -4.36
C SER A 47 10.76 13.49 -4.70
N LYS A 48 10.63 14.32 -5.73
CA LYS A 48 9.35 14.73 -6.34
C LYS A 48 9.14 14.07 -7.71
N GLU A 49 9.96 13.06 -8.02
CA GLU A 49 9.93 12.42 -9.32
C GLU A 49 8.59 11.76 -9.57
N LYS A 50 8.11 11.88 -10.80
CA LYS A 50 6.91 11.20 -11.24
C LYS A 50 7.24 9.71 -11.33
N LEU A 51 6.63 8.93 -10.44
CA LEU A 51 6.76 7.48 -10.47
C LEU A 51 6.30 6.92 -11.82
N ILE A 52 6.94 5.84 -12.27
CA ILE A 52 6.53 5.10 -13.47
C ILE A 52 5.06 4.68 -13.27
N GLY A 53 4.21 5.10 -14.19
CA GLY A 53 2.80 4.72 -14.19
C GLY A 53 2.66 3.29 -14.68
N TYR A 54 2.10 2.42 -13.85
CA TYR A 54 1.66 1.09 -14.26
C TYR A 54 0.19 1.15 -14.68
N GLU A 55 -0.16 0.37 -15.71
CA GLU A 55 -1.58 0.16 -16.03
C GLU A 55 -2.29 -0.36 -14.78
N SER A 56 -3.37 0.34 -14.40
CA SER A 56 -4.10 0.06 -13.17
C SER A 56 -5.60 0.22 -13.40
N TRP A 57 -6.40 -0.62 -12.76
CA TRP A 57 -7.86 -0.55 -12.84
C TRP A 57 -8.50 -0.90 -11.50
N LYS A 58 -9.74 -0.43 -11.30
CA LYS A 58 -10.54 -0.83 -10.15
C LYS A 58 -11.24 -2.15 -10.44
N VAL A 59 -11.03 -3.13 -9.56
CA VAL A 59 -11.78 -4.40 -9.49
C VAL A 59 -13.07 -4.21 -8.70
N LEU A 60 -13.04 -3.32 -7.71
CA LEU A 60 -14.21 -2.89 -6.94
C LEU A 60 -14.11 -1.37 -6.72
N ASP A 61 -15.15 -0.65 -7.13
CA ASP A 61 -15.25 0.79 -6.93
C ASP A 61 -16.48 1.13 -6.10
N ASN A 62 -16.26 1.59 -4.87
CA ASN A 62 -17.32 2.05 -3.97
C ASN A 62 -17.24 3.57 -3.70
N GLY A 63 -16.35 4.30 -4.38
CA GLY A 63 -16.22 5.75 -4.26
C GLY A 63 -14.79 6.26 -4.16
N ALA A 64 -14.65 7.49 -3.65
CA ALA A 64 -13.38 8.18 -3.54
C ALA A 64 -12.49 7.63 -2.40
N THR A 65 -11.17 7.58 -2.65
CA THR A 65 -10.12 7.03 -1.76
C THR A 65 -10.01 7.76 -0.41
N ASP A 66 -10.46 9.01 -0.33
CA ASP A 66 -10.53 9.76 0.92
C ASP A 66 -11.59 9.22 1.90
N ASN A 67 -12.56 8.44 1.41
CA ASN A 67 -13.68 7.90 2.18
C ASN A 67 -13.73 6.37 2.22
N LYS A 68 -12.74 5.69 1.64
CA LYS A 68 -12.68 4.22 1.51
C LYS A 68 -11.31 3.70 1.90
N LEU A 69 -11.25 2.43 2.30
CA LEU A 69 -9.99 1.71 2.40
C LEU A 69 -9.63 1.12 1.03
N ASP A 70 -8.54 1.58 0.44
CA ASP A 70 -8.02 1.04 -0.82
C ASP A 70 -7.13 -0.18 -0.56
N ILE A 71 -7.49 -1.31 -1.16
CA ILE A 71 -6.68 -2.52 -1.24
C ILE A 71 -6.11 -2.62 -2.65
N VAL A 72 -4.80 -2.86 -2.78
CA VAL A 72 -4.12 -2.93 -4.08
C VAL A 72 -3.57 -4.34 -4.28
N PHE A 73 -3.96 -4.98 -5.39
CA PHE A 73 -3.36 -6.22 -5.87
C PHE A 73 -2.28 -5.91 -6.90
N LEU A 74 -1.07 -6.40 -6.66
CA LEU A 74 0.08 -6.26 -7.56
C LEU A 74 0.24 -7.55 -8.37
N ALA A 75 0.48 -7.42 -9.67
CA ALA A 75 0.81 -8.56 -10.51
C ALA A 75 2.26 -9.00 -10.23
N GLU A 76 2.46 -10.17 -9.65
CA GLU A 76 3.79 -10.73 -9.42
C GLU A 76 3.95 -12.04 -10.21
N GLY A 77 4.98 -12.12 -11.05
CA GLY A 77 5.23 -13.28 -11.90
C GLY A 77 4.34 -13.38 -13.14
N TYR A 78 3.64 -12.31 -13.52
CA TYR A 78 2.84 -12.24 -14.75
C TYR A 78 3.60 -11.45 -15.82
N THR A 79 3.80 -12.06 -16.97
CA THR A 79 4.31 -11.37 -18.15
C THR A 79 3.23 -10.45 -18.76
N ALA A 80 3.63 -9.59 -19.71
CA ALA A 80 2.70 -8.70 -20.41
C ALA A 80 1.54 -9.46 -21.09
N ALA A 81 1.83 -10.65 -21.64
CA ALA A 81 0.83 -11.49 -22.30
C ALA A 81 -0.16 -12.14 -21.30
N GLU A 82 0.20 -12.22 -20.02
CA GLU A 82 -0.59 -12.86 -18.97
C GLU A 82 -1.41 -11.86 -18.14
N ILE A 83 -1.34 -10.56 -18.42
CA ILE A 83 -2.17 -9.55 -17.75
C ILE A 83 -3.69 -9.84 -17.86
N PRO A 84 -4.23 -10.39 -18.97
CA PRO A 84 -5.63 -10.84 -19.00
C PRO A 84 -5.96 -11.94 -17.97
N LYS A 85 -5.00 -12.83 -17.71
CA LYS A 85 -5.12 -13.87 -16.67
C LYS A 85 -5.08 -13.22 -15.28
N PHE A 86 -4.14 -12.30 -15.03
CA PHE A 86 -4.08 -11.56 -13.76
C PHE A 86 -5.36 -10.78 -13.47
N ARG A 87 -5.97 -10.14 -14.48
CA ARG A 87 -7.29 -9.50 -14.36
C ARG A 87 -8.35 -10.47 -13.81
N THR A 88 -8.39 -11.68 -14.35
CA THR A 88 -9.33 -12.72 -13.91
C THR A 88 -9.01 -13.20 -12.49
N ASP A 89 -7.73 -13.39 -12.16
CA ASP A 89 -7.29 -13.80 -10.83
C ASP A 89 -7.60 -12.73 -9.77
N ALA A 90 -7.38 -11.46 -10.08
CA ALA A 90 -7.71 -10.32 -9.23
C ALA A 90 -9.22 -10.22 -8.95
N MET A 91 -10.06 -10.41 -9.98
CA MET A 91 -11.52 -10.47 -9.82
C MET A 91 -11.93 -11.64 -8.92
N ARG A 92 -11.41 -12.84 -9.17
CA ARG A 92 -11.70 -14.02 -8.38
C ARG A 92 -11.33 -13.80 -6.91
N PHE A 93 -10.17 -13.22 -6.64
CA PHE A 93 -9.72 -12.98 -5.27
C PHE A 93 -10.55 -11.90 -4.57
N ALA A 94 -10.90 -10.81 -5.27
CA ALA A 94 -11.83 -9.83 -4.74
C ALA A 94 -13.18 -10.47 -4.37
N ASP A 95 -13.70 -11.39 -5.20
CA ASP A 95 -14.96 -12.09 -4.91
C ASP A 95 -14.88 -13.03 -3.72
N TYR A 96 -13.72 -13.63 -3.45
CA TYR A 96 -13.50 -14.36 -2.19
C TYR A 96 -13.45 -13.41 -0.99
N LEU A 97 -12.74 -12.29 -1.09
CA LEU A 97 -12.66 -11.28 -0.03
C LEU A 97 -14.05 -10.80 0.38
N LYS A 98 -14.93 -10.54 -0.60
CA LYS A 98 -16.34 -10.14 -0.38
C LYS A 98 -17.17 -11.16 0.41
N LYS A 99 -16.75 -12.43 0.46
CA LYS A 99 -17.48 -13.51 1.14
C LYS A 99 -17.01 -13.73 2.58
N CYS A 100 -15.85 -13.20 2.96
CA CYS A 100 -15.27 -13.38 4.28
C CYS A 100 -15.71 -12.26 5.24
N SER A 101 -16.28 -12.59 6.40
CA SER A 101 -16.48 -11.61 7.47
C SER A 101 -15.12 -11.23 8.08
N PRO A 102 -14.86 -9.96 8.44
CA PRO A 102 -15.79 -8.83 8.46
C PRO A 102 -15.89 -8.03 7.15
N PHE A 103 -15.21 -8.44 6.07
CA PHE A 103 -15.24 -7.72 4.79
C PHE A 103 -16.62 -7.78 4.13
N LYS A 104 -17.30 -8.93 4.22
CA LYS A 104 -18.65 -9.12 3.66
C LYS A 104 -19.62 -8.02 4.11
N GLU A 105 -19.67 -7.74 5.39
CA GLU A 105 -20.59 -6.76 5.99
C GLU A 105 -20.16 -5.31 5.71
N ASN A 106 -18.87 -5.10 5.43
CA ASN A 106 -18.28 -3.78 5.29
C ASN A 106 -17.82 -3.48 3.86
N ILE A 107 -18.19 -4.31 2.87
CA ILE A 107 -17.56 -4.28 1.55
C ILE A 107 -17.66 -2.92 0.85
N ASN A 108 -18.75 -2.18 1.10
CA ASN A 108 -18.98 -0.82 0.61
C ASN A 108 -18.02 0.25 1.19
N LYS A 109 -17.20 -0.11 2.17
CA LYS A 109 -16.15 0.75 2.74
C LYS A 109 -14.79 0.55 2.06
N PHE A 110 -14.66 -0.41 1.15
CA PHE A 110 -13.40 -0.74 0.49
C PHE A 110 -13.45 -0.39 -0.99
N ASN A 111 -12.30 -0.02 -1.54
CA ASN A 111 -12.01 -0.08 -2.96
C ASN A 111 -10.98 -1.19 -3.19
N VAL A 112 -11.04 -1.85 -4.35
CA VAL A 112 -10.01 -2.82 -4.75
C VAL A 112 -9.44 -2.39 -6.09
N TRP A 113 -8.13 -2.19 -6.11
CA TRP A 113 -7.34 -1.88 -7.29
C TRP A 113 -6.52 -3.10 -7.71
N ALA A 114 -6.25 -3.21 -9.00
CA ALA A 114 -5.25 -4.10 -9.53
C ALA A 114 -4.26 -3.29 -10.39
N VAL A 115 -2.97 -3.60 -10.23
CA VAL A 115 -1.85 -2.92 -10.89
C VAL A 115 -1.04 -3.94 -11.67
N ALA A 116 -0.89 -3.70 -12.97
CA ALA A 116 -0.10 -4.55 -13.87
C ALA A 116 1.41 -4.24 -13.73
N SER A 117 2.02 -4.68 -12.64
CA SER A 117 3.48 -4.73 -12.48
C SER A 117 4.08 -5.88 -13.31
N ILE A 118 4.23 -5.64 -14.62
CA ILE A 118 4.73 -6.65 -15.58
C ILE A 118 6.09 -7.19 -15.13
N SER A 119 6.18 -8.51 -15.01
CA SER A 119 7.43 -9.24 -14.78
C SER A 119 8.10 -9.59 -16.11
N ALA A 120 9.43 -9.67 -16.10
CA ALA A 120 10.24 -10.03 -17.26
C ALA A 120 10.15 -11.51 -17.62
#